data_AF-A0A317ZAN1-F1
#
_entry.id   AF-A0A317ZAN1-F1
#
_cell.length_a   1.000
_cell.length_b   1.000
_cell.length_c   1.000
_cell.angle_alpha   90.00
_cell.angle_beta   90.00
_cell.angle_gamma   90.00
#
_symmetry.space_group_name_H-M   'P 1'
#
loop_
_entity.id
_entity.type
_entity.pdbx_description
1 polymer ?
#
loop_
_entity_poly.entity_id
_entity_poly.type
_entity_poly.pdbx_seq_one_letter_code
_entity_poly.pdbx_strand_id
1 'polypeptide(L)' 'GKITLELYNANDFPLEIEQGQRICQIVLAETKTVPETKYQGKYQGQHTTTGSRLFRDWMKDGGD' A
#
# COMPACT_ATOMS: atom_id res chain seq x y z
N GLY A 1 8.63 -4.30 -1.54
CA GLY A 1 8.70 -3.04 -0.78
C GLY A 1 8.05 -3.24 0.58
N LYS A 2 7.99 -2.18 1.40
CA LYS A 2 7.14 -2.16 2.61
C LYS A 2 5.67 -2.01 2.21
N ILE A 3 4.74 -2.27 3.13
CA ILE A 3 3.30 -2.08 2.92
C ILE A 3 2.87 -0.85 3.72
N THR A 4 2.21 0.11 3.06
CA THR A 4 1.56 1.24 3.74
C THR A 4 0.28 0.74 4.39
N LEU A 5 0.11 0.99 5.68
CA LEU A 5 -1.11 0.68 6.43
C LEU A 5 -1.91 1.96 6.66
N GLU A 6 -3.21 1.90 6.43
CA GLU A 6 -4.15 2.96 6.77
C GLU A 6 -4.83 2.59 8.09
N LEU A 7 -4.43 3.24 9.18
CA LEU A 7 -4.93 2.97 10.51
C LEU A 7 -6.01 3.99 10.87
N TYR A 8 -7.16 3.51 11.32
CA TYR A 8 -8.24 4.34 11.84
C TYR A 8 -8.65 3.84 13.22
N ASN A 9 -8.67 4.74 14.20
CA ASN A 9 -9.19 4.44 15.54
C ASN A 9 -10.67 4.84 15.60
N ALA A 10 -11.55 3.84 15.68
CA ALA A 10 -13.00 4.04 15.75
C ALA A 10 -13.52 4.24 17.18
N ASN A 11 -12.63 4.22 18.19
CA ASN A 11 -13.00 4.46 19.58
C ASN A 11 -12.97 5.96 19.92
N ASP A 12 -13.60 6.34 21.03
CA ASP A 12 -13.58 7.69 21.59
C ASP A 12 -12.37 7.94 22.53
N PHE A 13 -11.47 6.95 22.67
CA PHE A 13 -10.25 7.02 23.45
C PHE A 13 -9.01 6.65 22.60
N PRO A 14 -7.81 7.14 22.98
CA PRO A 14 -6.59 6.87 22.22
C PRO A 14 -6.12 5.41 22.33
N LEU A 15 -5.51 4.91 21.27
CA LEU A 15 -4.81 3.63 21.25
C LEU A 15 -3.31 3.88 21.07
N GLU A 16 -2.50 3.21 21.88
CA GLU A 16 -1.04 3.20 21.72
C GLU A 16 -0.63 2.03 20.83
N ILE A 17 0.26 2.31 19.87
CA ILE A 17 0.84 1.31 18.96
C ILE A 17 2.35 1.44 19.03
N GLU A 18 3.01 0.37 19.44
CA GLU A 18 4.46 0.35 19.57
C GLU A 18 5.15 -0.17 18.32
N GLN A 19 6.38 0.30 18.09
CA GLN A 19 7.21 -0.22 17.01
C GLN A 19 7.51 -1.71 17.23
N GLY A 20 7.28 -2.53 16.20
CA GLY A 20 7.51 -3.98 16.25
C GLY A 20 6.29 -4.80 16.69
N GLN A 21 5.22 -4.15 17.11
CA GLN A 21 3.96 -4.82 17.40
C GLN A 21 3.37 -5.46 16.13
N ARG A 22 2.90 -6.71 16.24
CA ARG A 22 2.16 -7.37 15.16
C ARG A 22 0.83 -6.65 14.97
N ILE A 23 0.67 -5.97 13.84
CA ILE A 23 -0.48 -5.07 13.58
C ILE A 23 -1.42 -5.56 12.46
N CYS A 24 -0.94 -6.45 11.59
CA CYS A 24 -1.73 -7.05 10.51
C CYS A 24 -1.15 -8.41 10.10
N GLN A 25 -1.84 -9.10 9.18
CA GLN A 25 -1.41 -10.38 8.62
C GLN A 25 -1.52 -10.37 7.09
N ILE A 26 -0.73 -11.22 6.44
CA ILE A 26 -0.79 -11.45 4.99
C ILE A 26 -1.29 -12.87 4.79
N VAL A 27 -2.35 -13.01 3.98
CA VAL A 27 -2.80 -14.30 3.47
C VAL A 27 -2.38 -14.39 2.01
N LEU A 28 -1.67 -15.45 1.66
CA LEU A 28 -1.24 -15.72 0.29
C LEU A 28 -2.24 -16.65 -0.39
N ALA A 29 -2.62 -16.33 -1.62
CA ALA A 29 -3.44 -17.17 -2.47
C ALA A 29 -2.66 -17.51 -3.74
N GLU A 30 -2.77 -18.76 -4.18
CA GLU A 30 -2.13 -19.22 -5.41
C GLU A 30 -2.88 -18.72 -6.64
N THR A 31 -2.14 -18.25 -7.64
CA THR A 31 -2.68 -17.88 -8.95
C THR A 31 -2.75 -19.11 -9.85
N LYS A 32 -3.82 -19.25 -10.64
CA LYS A 32 -3.95 -20.38 -11.58
C LYS A 32 -2.84 -20.45 -12.63
N THR A 33 -2.27 -19.30 -13.00
CA THR A 33 -1.24 -19.17 -14.03
C THR A 33 -0.22 -18.10 -13.63
N VAL A 34 0.95 -18.12 -14.28
CA VAL A 34 1.94 -17.05 -14.15
C VAL A 34 1.36 -15.76 -14.76
N PRO A 35 1.48 -14.60 -14.09
CA PRO A 35 0.99 -13.33 -14.65
C PRO A 35 1.87 -12.89 -15.82
N GLU A 36 1.24 -12.48 -16.93
CA GLU A 36 1.93 -11.94 -18.12
C GLU A 36 2.68 -10.64 -17.79
N THR A 37 2.10 -9.81 -16.92
CA THR A 37 2.72 -8.56 -16.45
C THR A 37 2.73 -8.54 -14.93
N LYS A 38 3.93 -8.39 -14.33
CA LYS A 38 4.09 -8.21 -12.88
C LYS A 38 3.69 -6.79 -12.49
N TYR A 39 3.39 -6.58 -11.20
CA TYR A 39 3.12 -5.24 -10.70
C TYR A 39 4.32 -4.31 -10.99
N GLN A 40 4.04 -3.25 -11.73
CA GLN A 40 4.98 -2.17 -12.08
C GLN A 40 4.29 -0.81 -11.91
N GLY A 41 3.40 -0.73 -10.92
CA GLY A 41 2.54 0.43 -10.68
C GLY A 41 3.19 1.54 -9.85
N LYS A 42 2.37 2.51 -9.45
CA LYS A 42 2.78 3.77 -8.78
C LYS A 42 3.66 3.59 -7.54
N TYR A 43 3.55 2.45 -6.87
CA TYR A 43 4.19 2.17 -5.58
C TYR A 43 5.23 1.04 -5.65
N GLN A 44 5.61 0.62 -6.87
CA GLN A 44 6.67 -0.38 -7.05
C GLN A 44 7.94 0.09 -6.33
N GLY A 45 8.49 -0.78 -5.48
CA GLY A 45 9.71 -0.47 -4.72
C GLY A 45 9.53 0.46 -3.51
N GLN A 46 8.33 0.72 -2.99
CA GLN A 46 8.18 1.57 -1.81
C GLN A 46 8.96 1.04 -0.59
N HIS A 47 9.68 1.91 0.14
CA HIS A 47 10.53 1.56 1.29
C HIS A 47 10.08 2.18 2.61
N THR A 48 9.03 3.02 2.58
CA THR A 48 8.44 3.71 3.73
C THR A 48 6.95 3.95 3.47
N THR A 49 6.23 4.48 4.47
CA THR A 49 4.86 4.96 4.33
C THR A 49 4.79 5.95 3.17
N THR A 50 4.02 5.62 2.14
CA THR A 50 3.96 6.41 0.91
C THR A 50 2.57 7.01 0.77
N GLY A 51 2.50 8.34 0.71
CA GLY A 51 1.25 9.07 0.48
C GLY A 51 0.65 8.77 -0.90
N SER A 52 -0.64 9.07 -1.05
CA SER A 52 -1.38 8.81 -2.29
C SER A 52 -0.72 9.47 -3.51
N ARG A 53 -0.62 8.68 -4.60
CA ARG A 53 -0.19 9.12 -5.93
C ARG A 53 -1.35 9.12 -6.93
N LEU A 54 -2.59 9.34 -6.45
CA LEU A 54 -3.79 9.37 -7.30
C LEU A 54 -3.64 10.36 -8.45
N PHE A 55 -3.05 11.53 -8.18
CA PHE A 55 -2.77 12.56 -9.18
C PHE A 55 -2.02 12.08 -10.44
N ARG A 56 -1.23 11.00 -10.35
CA ARG A 56 -0.52 10.40 -11.49
C ARG A 56 -1.43 9.72 -12.52
N ASP A 57 -2.68 9.45 -12.19
CA ASP A 57 -3.64 8.92 -13.16
C ASP A 57 -4.06 10.00 -14.14
N TRP A 58 -4.25 11.23 -13.66
CA TRP A 58 -4.70 12.35 -14.48
C TRP A 58 -3.57 13.05 -15.24
N MET A 59 -2.32 12.94 -14.77
CA MET A 59 -1.16 13.52 -15.47
C MET A 59 -0.80 12.78 -16.77
N LYS A 60 -1.32 11.58 -17.02
CA LYS A 60 -1.05 10.88 -18.29
C LYS A 60 -1.75 11.52 -19.49
N ASP A 61 -2.75 12.38 -19.27
CA ASP A 61 -3.54 13.02 -20.31
C ASP A 61 -3.18 14.51 -20.54
N GLY A 62 -2.06 15.00 -19.99
CA GLY A 62 -1.62 16.38 -20.23
C GLY A 62 -0.20 16.73 -19.77
N GLY A 63 0.70 16.93 -20.75
CA GLY A 63 2.01 17.59 -20.67
C GLY A 63 3.19 16.60 -20.52
N ASP A 64 4.09 16.40 -21.47
CA ASP A 64 4.38 17.03 -22.79
C ASP A 64 3.95 16.17 -23.99
#